data_AF-A0A3M1F2I0-F1
#
_entry.id   AF-A0A3M1F2I0-F1
#
_cell.length_a   1.000
_cell.length_b   1.000
_cell.length_c   1.000
_cell.angle_alpha   90.00
_cell.angle_beta   90.00
_cell.angle_gamma   90.00
#
_symmetry.space_group_name_H-M   'P 1'
#
loop_
_entity.id
_entity.type
_entity.pdbx_description
1 polymer ?
#
loop_
_entity_poly.entity_id
_entity_poly.type
_entity_poly.pdbx_seq_one_letter_code
_entity_poly.pdbx_strand_id
1 'polypeptide(L)'
;MTSLISLLVVVALSVIIARIATVALTLTGLSRDVAQFQARSAFTGAGFTTSESEYVVNHPVRRRIVLWLMFLGNLGIVTAVSSLLLTFVDAAT
;
A
#
# COMPACT_ATOMS: atom_id res chain seq x y z
N MET A 1 -23.04 7.94 -7.19
CA MET A 1 -22.91 6.46 -7.10
C MET A 1 -21.59 5.95 -7.64
N THR A 2 -21.14 6.40 -8.81
CA THR A 2 -19.83 6.09 -9.41
C THR A 2 -18.65 6.41 -8.49
N SER A 3 -18.68 7.58 -7.82
CA SER A 3 -17.65 8.02 -6.86
C SER A 3 -17.52 7.09 -5.65
N LEU A 4 -18.64 6.60 -5.11
CA LEU A 4 -18.66 5.62 -4.01
C LEU A 4 -18.11 4.26 -4.44
N ILE A 5 -18.51 3.78 -5.62
CA ILE A 5 -18.00 2.52 -6.18
C ILE A 5 -16.50 2.64 -6.43
N SER A 6 -16.03 3.75 -6.98
CA SER A 6 -14.60 4.05 -7.17
C SER A 6 -13.83 3.97 -5.85
N LEU A 7 -14.33 4.58 -4.78
CA LEU A 7 -13.72 4.51 -3.46
C LEU A 7 -13.57 3.06 -2.97
N LEU A 8 -14.63 2.26 -3.05
CA LEU A 8 -14.61 0.85 -2.63
C LEU A 8 -13.62 0.03 -3.46
N VAL A 9 -13.54 0.28 -4.77
CA VAL A 9 -12.57 -0.36 -5.67
C VAL A 9 -11.15 0.00 -5.27
N VAL A 10 -10.86 1.28 -5.00
CA VAL A 10 -9.52 1.74 -4.57
C VAL A 10 -9.11 1.07 -3.26
N VAL A 11 -10.03 0.98 -2.28
CA VAL A 11 -9.76 0.30 -1.00
C VAL A 11 -9.51 -1.19 -1.21
N ALA A 12 -10.33 -1.87 -2.01
CA ALA A 12 -10.16 -3.29 -2.31
C ALA A 12 -8.82 -3.57 -3.01
N LEU A 13 -8.46 -2.77 -4.02
CA LEU A 13 -7.19 -2.85 -4.72
C LEU A 13 -6.01 -2.60 -3.78
N SER A 14 -6.11 -1.61 -2.89
CA SER A 14 -5.08 -1.30 -1.89
C SER A 14 -4.77 -2.51 -1.00
N VAL A 15 -5.81 -3.21 -0.53
CA VAL A 15 -5.65 -4.44 0.27
C VAL A 15 -5.00 -5.55 -0.55
N ILE A 16 -5.42 -5.74 -1.81
CA ILE A 16 -4.86 -6.77 -2.71
C ILE A 16 -3.37 -6.49 -2.97
N ILE A 17 -3.00 -5.25 -3.29
CA ILE A 17 -1.62 -4.83 -3.53
C ILE A 17 -0.74 -5.14 -2.30
N ALA A 18 -1.21 -4.79 -1.10
CA ALA A 18 -0.49 -5.06 0.14
C ALA A 18 -0.30 -6.58 0.39
N ARG A 19 -1.29 -7.40 0.04
CA ARG A 19 -1.19 -8.88 0.13
C ARG A 19 -0.18 -9.44 -0.86
N ILE A 20 -0.23 -9.01 -2.12
CA ILE A 20 0.70 -9.45 -3.16
C ILE A 20 2.13 -9.09 -2.76
N ALA A 21 2.35 -7.88 -2.27
CA ALA A 21 3.68 -7.46 -1.83
C ALA A 21 4.19 -8.22 -0.61
N THR A 22 3.31 -8.57 0.34
CA THR A 22 3.67 -9.44 1.47
C THR A 22 4.20 -10.78 0.95
N VAL A 23 3.48 -11.41 0.01
CA VAL A 23 3.90 -12.68 -0.59
C VAL A 23 5.22 -12.51 -1.35
N ALA A 24 5.36 -11.45 -2.16
CA ALA A 24 6.58 -11.18 -2.90
C ALA A 24 7.79 -10.99 -1.97
N LEU A 25 7.63 -10.26 -0.86
CA LEU A 25 8.67 -10.08 0.15
C LEU A 25 9.02 -11.40 0.85
N THR A 26 8.02 -12.23 1.20
CA THR A 26 8.27 -13.57 1.76
C THR A 26 9.06 -14.46 0.80
N LEU A 27 8.74 -14.43 -0.50
CA LEU A 27 9.46 -15.20 -1.53
C LEU A 27 10.92 -14.79 -1.67
N THR A 28 11.30 -13.58 -1.26
CA THR A 28 12.71 -13.16 -1.21
C THR A 28 13.46 -13.69 0.02
N GLY A 29 12.81 -14.43 0.92
CA GLY A 29 13.40 -15.00 2.13
C GLY A 29 13.16 -14.22 3.42
N LEU A 30 12.23 -13.24 3.44
CA LEU A 30 11.78 -12.62 4.69
C LEU A 30 10.79 -13.53 5.41
N SER A 31 10.82 -13.53 6.74
CA SER A 31 9.76 -14.18 7.53
C SER A 31 8.41 -13.52 7.21
N ARG A 32 7.33 -14.30 7.34
CA ARG A 32 5.98 -13.83 6.98
C ARG A 32 5.55 -12.60 7.79
N ASP A 33 5.88 -12.57 9.08
CA ASP A 33 5.51 -11.48 9.98
C ASP A 33 6.26 -10.20 9.61
N VAL A 34 7.55 -10.30 9.29
CA VAL A 34 8.36 -9.17 8.83
C VAL A 34 7.86 -8.68 7.48
N ALA A 35 7.64 -9.58 6.52
CA ALA A 35 7.13 -9.22 5.19
C ALA A 35 5.77 -8.51 5.28
N GLN A 36 4.87 -8.96 6.15
CA GLN A 36 3.55 -8.36 6.33
C GLN A 36 3.63 -6.97 6.98
N PHE A 37 4.48 -6.82 8.00
CA PHE A 37 4.70 -5.53 8.65
C PHE A 37 5.33 -4.52 7.69
N GLN A 38 6.38 -4.92 6.98
CA GLN A 38 7.10 -4.07 6.03
C GLN A 38 6.21 -3.68 4.84
N ALA A 39 5.43 -4.62 4.28
CA ALA A 39 4.51 -4.30 3.19
C ALA A 39 3.47 -3.25 3.58
N ARG A 40 2.90 -3.38 4.80
CA ARG A 40 1.91 -2.43 5.31
C ARG A 40 2.53 -1.08 5.63
N SER A 41 3.67 -1.07 6.33
CA SER A 41 4.39 0.16 6.68
C SER A 41 4.83 0.94 5.43
N ALA A 42 5.30 0.24 4.40
CA ALA A 42 5.66 0.83 3.13
C ALA A 42 4.44 1.38 2.38
N PHE A 43 3.33 0.64 2.34
CA PHE A 43 2.10 1.07 1.68
C PHE A 43 1.47 2.29 2.36
N THR A 44 1.53 2.40 3.68
CA THR A 44 1.01 3.58 4.39
C THR A 44 2.00 4.74 4.46
N GLY A 45 3.24 4.55 3.99
CA GLY A 45 4.30 5.54 4.09
C GLY A 45 4.82 5.79 5.52
N ALA A 46 4.52 4.90 6.47
CA ALA A 46 4.93 5.08 7.87
C ALA A 46 6.45 4.96 8.06
N GLY A 47 7.07 3.94 7.46
CA GLY A 47 8.53 3.72 7.47
C GLY A 47 9.16 3.62 8.87
N PHE A 48 9.35 2.40 9.39
CA PHE A 48 10.05 2.19 10.68
C PHE A 48 11.52 1.84 10.48
N THR A 49 12.40 2.43 11.30
CA THR A 49 13.83 2.07 11.39
C THR A 49 13.99 0.87 12.31
N THR A 50 14.00 -0.34 11.74
CA THR A 50 14.24 -1.60 12.47
C THR A 50 15.38 -2.35 11.79
N SER A 51 16.02 -3.27 12.52
CA SER A 51 17.01 -4.20 11.93
C SER A 51 16.41 -4.97 10.75
N GLU A 52 15.13 -5.32 10.83
CA GLU A 52 14.38 -5.96 9.76
C GLU A 52 14.28 -5.09 8.49
N SER A 53 14.13 -3.77 8.67
CA SER A 53 14.09 -2.81 7.58
C SER A 53 15.42 -2.73 6.83
N GLU A 54 16.56 -2.93 7.52
CA GLU A 54 17.89 -2.98 6.89
C GLU A 54 18.02 -4.15 5.91
N TYR A 55 17.53 -5.34 6.29
CA TYR A 55 17.49 -6.50 5.40
C TYR A 55 16.61 -6.30 4.17
N VAL A 56 15.63 -5.41 4.24
CA VAL A 56 14.76 -5.07 3.11
C VAL A 56 15.46 -4.13 2.14
N VAL A 57 16.15 -3.09 2.63
CA VAL A 57 16.83 -2.10 1.76
C VAL A 57 18.14 -2.59 1.15
N ASN A 58 18.81 -3.54 1.81
CA ASN A 58 20.07 -4.12 1.34
C ASN A 58 19.90 -5.12 0.18
N HIS A 59 18.68 -5.59 -0.09
CA HIS A 59 18.39 -6.49 -1.20
C HIS A 59 17.72 -5.73 -2.36
N PRO A 60 18.29 -5.71 -3.58
CA PRO A 60 17.81 -4.85 -4.67
C PRO A 60 16.36 -5.10 -5.08
N VAL A 61 15.92 -6.38 -5.09
CA VAL A 61 14.53 -6.75 -5.40
C VAL A 61 13.55 -6.28 -4.32
N ARG A 62 13.85 -6.51 -3.03
CA ARG A 62 13.02 -6.10 -1.90
C ARG A 62 12.86 -4.58 -1.87
N ARG A 63 13.96 -3.85 -2.09
CA ARG A 63 13.96 -2.38 -2.22
C ARG A 63 13.02 -1.90 -3.33
N ARG A 64 13.01 -2.57 -4.49
CA ARG A 64 12.13 -2.22 -5.60
C ARG A 64 10.65 -2.48 -5.27
N ILE A 65 10.33 -3.56 -4.57
CA ILE A 65 8.97 -3.85 -4.10
C ILE A 65 8.49 -2.76 -3.14
N VAL A 66 9.32 -2.37 -2.16
CA VAL A 66 8.98 -1.32 -1.19
C VAL A 66 8.79 0.04 -1.85
N LEU A 67 9.65 0.41 -2.82
CA LEU A 67 9.49 1.65 -3.57
C LEU A 67 8.14 1.72 -4.30
N TRP A 68 7.72 0.62 -4.94
CA TRP A 68 6.41 0.56 -5.59
C TRP A 68 5.26 0.66 -4.59
N LEU A 69 5.38 0.02 -3.42
CA LEU A 69 4.38 0.11 -2.36
C LEU A 69 4.21 1.54 -1.86
N MET A 70 5.31 2.26 -1.61
CA MET A 70 5.27 3.65 -1.17
C MET A 70 4.61 4.56 -2.22
N PHE A 71 4.94 4.34 -3.50
CA PHE A 71 4.32 5.10 -4.59
C PHE A 71 2.82 4.82 -4.72
N LEU A 72 2.42 3.55 -4.78
CA LEU A 72 1.02 3.13 -4.91
C LEU A 72 0.18 3.51 -3.69
N GLY A 73 0.77 3.46 -2.49
CA GLY A 73 0.13 3.89 -1.26
C GLY A 73 -0.31 5.35 -1.30
N ASN A 74 0.61 6.25 -1.64
CA ASN A 74 0.31 7.67 -1.78
C ASN A 74 -0.71 7.94 -2.89
N LEU A 75 -0.57 7.27 -4.04
CA LEU A 75 -1.51 7.38 -5.15
C LEU A 75 -2.92 6.93 -4.74
N GLY A 76 -3.04 5.78 -4.07
CA GLY A 76 -4.30 5.23 -3.60
C GLY A 76 -5.01 6.15 -2.60
N ILE A 77 -4.28 6.77 -1.68
CA ILE A 77 -4.84 7.73 -0.72
C ILE A 77 -5.41 8.95 -1.44
N VAL A 78 -4.66 9.53 -2.41
CA VAL A 78 -5.15 10.68 -3.18
C VAL A 78 -6.44 10.34 -3.93
N THR A 79 -6.48 9.20 -4.64
CA THR A 79 -7.67 8.79 -5.38
C THR A 79 -8.86 8.51 -4.46
N ALA A 80 -8.63 7.91 -3.28
CA ALA A 80 -9.66 7.65 -2.29
C ALA A 80 -10.26 8.96 -1.75
N VAL A 81 -9.41 9.92 -1.36
CA VAL A 81 -9.87 11.23 -0.87
C VAL A 81 -10.65 11.97 -1.95
N SER A 82 -10.16 12.01 -3.20
CA SER A 82 -10.89 12.63 -4.31
C SER A 82 -12.26 11.98 -4.54
N SER A 83 -12.34 10.65 -4.54
CA SER A 83 -13.59 9.91 -4.73
C SER A 83 -14.58 10.17 -3.59
N LEU A 84 -14.08 10.27 -2.35
CA LEU A 84 -14.89 10.57 -1.18
C LEU A 84 -15.47 11.98 -1.24
N LEU A 85 -14.65 12.99 -1.57
CA LEU A 85 -15.10 14.37 -1.74
C LEU A 85 -16.17 14.49 -2.82
N LEU A 86 -15.96 13.87 -3.98
CA LEU A 86 -16.95 13.84 -5.06
C LEU A 86 -18.26 13.21 -4.60
N THR A 87 -18.21 12.15 -3.80
CA THR A 87 -19.42 11.50 -3.25
C THR A 87 -20.24 12.46 -2.39
N PHE A 88 -19.61 13.33 -1.61
CA PHE A 88 -20.30 14.31 -0.78
C PHE A 88 -20.79 15.53 -1.58
N VAL A 89 -20.03 15.99 -2.57
CA VAL A 89 -20.45 17.08 -3.47
C VAL A 89 -21.68 16.65 -4.27
N ASP A 90 -21.64 15.47 -4.89
CA ASP A 90 -22.75 14.88 -5.65
C ASP A 90 -24.00 14.67 -4.77
N ALA A 91 -23.84 14.49 -3.45
CA ALA A 91 -24.94 14.28 -2.52
C ALA A 91 -25.54 15.61 -1.99
N ALA A 92 -24.81 16.72 -2.05
CA ALA A 92 -25.22 18.02 -1.55
C ALA A 92 -25.91 18.90 -2.61
N THR A 93 -25.79 18.56 -3.88
CA THR A 93 -26.46 19.19 -5.03
C THR A 93 -27.63 18.36 -5.52
#